data_AF-A0A0E3RMA0-F1
#
_entry.id   AF-A0A0E3RMA0-F1
#
_cell.length_a   1.000
_cell.length_b   1.000
_cell.length_c   1.000
_cell.angle_alpha   90.00
_cell.angle_beta   90.00
_cell.angle_gamma   90.00
#
_symmetry.space_group_name_H-M   'P 1'
#
loop_
_entity.id
_entity.type
_entity.pdbx_description
1 polymer ?
#
loop_
_entity_poly.entity_id
_entity_poly.type
_entity_poly.pdbx_seq_one_letter_code
_entity_poly.pdbx_strand_id
1 'polypeptide(L)'
;MHFSRTELQIIAELAKGNTSISTVAKALSKSEKHIYRLLQKLEEKDLASISAGKIIPKKSTLMVRLTRVLDSYPNLIPLLADSGISILISLLEAKTVDEITEEADVKKSTVYAFLKKALKISLVKKDGDLYALNEKLWGDVADLLREIRDVERLLDPRVPYNSIIYYRDKDEIIYSNKYDSDSGEKTGFSVFEKEGIKILLPTTYYYYSEKEPEKELTKEDIFRHALYVAEKEPSVRHFIFLAMFYCKFEGELKDIKHDIVENLKLVLQGERVKGYPSFEEIKEKAEIYGIEIKERK
;
A
#
# COMPACT_ATOMS: atom_id res chain seq x y z
N MET A 1 -9.54 1.66 1.94
CA MET A 1 -10.61 1.55 2.95
C MET A 1 -11.66 2.61 2.65
N HIS A 2 -12.79 2.17 2.09
CA HIS A 2 -13.89 3.08 1.70
C HIS A 2 -15.01 3.03 2.73
N PHE A 3 -15.54 4.20 3.10
CA PHE A 3 -16.70 4.30 4.00
C PHE A 3 -17.83 5.06 3.32
N SER A 4 -19.03 4.49 3.33
CA SER A 4 -20.22 5.26 3.03
C SER A 4 -20.47 6.30 4.11
N ARG A 5 -21.21 7.35 3.74
CA ARG A 5 -21.66 8.37 4.69
C ARG A 5 -22.36 7.78 5.92
N THR A 6 -23.20 6.77 5.72
CA THR A 6 -23.96 6.15 6.81
C THR A 6 -23.05 5.32 7.73
N GLU A 7 -22.01 4.66 7.22
CA GLU A 7 -21.03 3.96 8.07
C GLU A 7 -20.32 4.94 9.01
N LEU A 8 -19.86 6.09 8.50
CA LEU A 8 -19.25 7.13 9.34
C LEU A 8 -20.25 7.72 10.35
N GLN A 9 -21.52 7.86 9.97
CA GLN A 9 -22.57 8.28 10.90
C GLN A 9 -22.81 7.26 12.01
N ILE A 10 -22.79 5.95 11.71
CA ILE A 10 -22.87 4.89 12.73
C ILE A 10 -21.70 5.04 13.71
N ILE A 11 -20.48 5.23 13.23
CA ILE A 11 -19.29 5.41 14.08
C ILE A 11 -19.41 6.66 14.95
N ALA A 12 -19.93 7.76 14.39
CA ALA A 12 -20.19 8.98 15.15
C ALA A 12 -21.25 8.80 16.25
N GLU A 13 -22.29 7.98 16.00
CA GLU A 13 -23.27 7.64 17.04
C GLU A 13 -22.68 6.75 18.14
N LEU A 14 -21.76 5.83 17.79
CA LEU A 14 -21.03 5.04 18.77
C LEU A 14 -20.18 5.92 19.70
N ALA A 15 -19.58 6.99 19.18
CA ALA A 15 -18.81 7.95 19.97
C ALA A 15 -19.67 8.65 21.05
N LYS A 16 -20.96 8.85 20.77
CA LYS A 16 -21.95 9.40 21.72
C LYS A 16 -22.47 8.37 22.74
N GLY A 17 -21.98 7.13 22.69
CA GLY A 17 -22.41 6.03 23.56
C GLY A 17 -23.60 5.21 23.05
N ASN A 18 -24.09 5.48 21.84
CA ASN A 18 -25.21 4.71 21.26
C ASN A 18 -24.72 3.33 20.78
N THR A 19 -24.75 2.34 21.66
CA THR A 19 -24.20 0.98 21.40
C THR A 19 -25.24 -0.07 21.01
N SER A 20 -26.54 0.28 20.96
CA SER A 20 -27.59 -0.64 20.50
C SER A 20 -27.98 -0.35 19.05
N ILE A 21 -28.22 -1.40 18.27
CA ILE A 21 -28.67 -1.30 16.87
C ILE A 21 -29.94 -0.46 16.76
N SER A 22 -30.91 -0.67 17.66
CA SER A 22 -32.19 0.05 17.65
C SER A 22 -32.00 1.55 17.92
N THR A 23 -31.13 1.90 18.88
CA THR A 23 -30.81 3.29 19.19
C THR A 23 -30.13 3.99 18.02
N VAL A 24 -29.15 3.35 17.38
CA VAL A 24 -28.46 3.90 16.20
C VAL A 24 -29.42 4.03 15.02
N ALA A 25 -30.27 3.02 14.77
CA ALA A 25 -31.28 3.05 13.72
C ALA A 25 -32.24 4.23 13.89
N LYS A 26 -32.73 4.44 15.12
CA LYS A 26 -33.60 5.58 15.47
C LYS A 26 -32.88 6.92 15.29
N ALA A 27 -31.64 7.06 15.78
CA ALA A 27 -30.86 8.28 15.67
C ALA A 27 -30.62 8.68 14.20
N LEU A 28 -30.36 7.70 13.33
CA LEU A 28 -30.09 7.93 11.91
C LEU A 28 -31.35 7.92 11.02
N SER A 29 -32.54 7.70 11.60
CA SER A 29 -33.79 7.52 10.87
C SER A 29 -33.69 6.46 9.76
N LYS A 30 -33.10 5.30 10.11
CA LYS A 30 -32.93 4.13 9.22
C LYS A 30 -33.59 2.90 9.83
N SER A 31 -33.86 1.89 9.01
CA SER A 31 -34.30 0.59 9.52
C SER A 31 -33.15 -0.16 10.17
N GLU A 32 -33.44 -0.97 11.21
CA GLU A 32 -32.44 -1.82 11.86
C GLU A 32 -31.77 -2.78 10.87
N LYS A 33 -32.54 -3.32 9.91
CA LYS A 33 -32.00 -4.15 8.81
C LYS A 33 -30.94 -3.41 7.99
N HIS A 34 -31.12 -2.12 7.72
CA HIS A 34 -30.12 -1.33 7.02
C HIS A 34 -28.86 -1.15 7.88
N ILE A 35 -29.02 -0.81 9.16
CA ILE A 35 -27.89 -0.65 10.09
C ILE A 35 -27.11 -1.96 10.22
N TYR A 36 -27.78 -3.09 10.37
CA TYR A 36 -27.15 -4.41 10.45
C TYR A 36 -26.26 -4.70 9.24
N ARG A 37 -26.75 -4.45 8.03
CA ARG A 37 -25.97 -4.63 6.79
C ARG A 37 -24.71 -3.75 6.76
N LEU A 38 -24.78 -2.53 7.28
CA LEU A 38 -23.61 -1.65 7.35
C LEU A 38 -22.64 -2.05 8.47
N LEU A 39 -23.15 -2.60 9.57
CA LEU A 39 -22.31 -3.13 10.63
C LEU A 39 -21.50 -4.35 10.17
N GLN A 40 -22.04 -5.20 9.30
CA GLN A 40 -21.26 -6.28 8.67
C GLN A 40 -20.04 -5.74 7.91
N LYS A 41 -20.20 -4.61 7.18
CA LYS A 41 -19.08 -3.96 6.51
C LYS A 41 -18.06 -3.35 7.47
N LEU A 42 -18.51 -2.87 8.63
CA LEU A 42 -17.62 -2.38 9.68
C LEU A 42 -16.88 -3.54 10.39
N GLU A 43 -17.49 -4.72 10.45
CA GLU A 43 -16.88 -5.94 10.96
C GLU A 43 -15.82 -6.49 9.99
N GLU A 44 -16.10 -6.49 8.69
CA GLU A 44 -15.11 -6.79 7.63
C GLU A 44 -13.88 -5.87 7.68
N LYS A 45 -14.04 -4.63 8.16
CA LYS A 45 -12.95 -3.64 8.34
C LYS A 45 -12.26 -3.74 9.71
N ASP A 46 -12.65 -4.72 10.54
CA ASP A 46 -12.19 -4.89 11.93
C ASP A 46 -12.37 -3.64 12.82
N LEU A 47 -13.49 -2.92 12.64
CA LEU A 47 -13.80 -1.70 13.41
C LEU A 47 -14.87 -1.91 14.48
N ALA A 48 -15.79 -2.83 14.26
CA ALA A 48 -16.84 -3.16 15.21
C ALA A 48 -17.27 -4.63 15.06
N SER A 49 -17.80 -5.24 16.12
CA SER A 49 -18.49 -6.53 16.04
C SER A 49 -19.89 -6.44 16.60
N ILE A 50 -20.73 -7.40 16.23
CA ILE A 50 -22.11 -7.49 16.70
C ILE A 50 -22.23 -8.64 17.70
N SER A 51 -22.78 -8.36 18.88
CA SER A 51 -23.07 -9.41 19.88
C SER A 51 -24.39 -9.10 20.58
N ALA A 52 -25.33 -10.05 20.54
CA ALA A 52 -26.63 -9.95 21.20
C ALA A 52 -27.37 -8.61 20.94
N GLY A 53 -27.35 -8.13 19.68
CA GLY A 53 -28.00 -6.87 19.28
C GLY A 53 -27.28 -5.59 19.74
N LYS A 54 -26.09 -5.73 20.35
CA LYS A 54 -25.20 -4.62 20.68
C LYS A 54 -24.06 -4.53 19.67
N ILE A 55 -23.64 -3.31 19.42
CA ILE A 55 -22.49 -2.94 18.62
C ILE A 55 -21.33 -2.77 19.60
N ILE A 56 -20.26 -3.53 19.38
CA ILE A 56 -19.04 -3.48 20.19
C ILE A 56 -17.95 -2.84 19.34
N PRO A 57 -17.62 -1.56 19.55
CA PRO A 57 -16.47 -0.93 18.90
C PRO A 57 -15.19 -1.68 19.23
N LYS A 58 -14.34 -1.93 18.23
CA LYS A 58 -13.01 -2.49 18.46
C LYS A 58 -12.14 -1.44 19.15
N LYS A 59 -11.29 -1.89 20.08
CA LYS A 59 -10.34 -1.03 20.80
C LYS A 59 -9.03 -0.87 20.03
N SER A 60 -9.11 -0.73 18.71
CA SER A 60 -7.96 -0.44 17.85
C SER A 60 -7.67 1.05 17.83
N THR A 61 -6.41 1.41 17.59
CA THR A 61 -5.98 2.82 17.48
C THR A 61 -6.80 3.54 16.40
N LEU A 62 -6.99 2.91 15.24
CA LEU A 62 -7.78 3.43 14.13
C LEU A 62 -9.22 3.76 14.55
N MET A 63 -9.90 2.83 15.22
CA MET A 63 -11.29 3.06 15.66
C MET A 63 -11.37 4.19 16.69
N VAL A 64 -10.41 4.28 17.61
CA VAL A 64 -10.34 5.35 18.62
C VAL A 64 -10.08 6.72 17.98
N ARG A 65 -9.18 6.81 16.99
CA ARG A 65 -8.93 8.07 16.28
C ARG A 65 -10.10 8.46 15.40
N LEU A 66 -10.67 7.51 14.66
CA LEU A 66 -11.81 7.75 13.79
C LEU A 66 -13.02 8.26 14.59
N THR A 67 -13.35 7.61 15.70
CA THR A 67 -14.43 8.08 16.59
C THR A 67 -14.15 9.47 17.14
N ARG A 68 -12.92 9.76 17.61
CA ARG A 68 -12.53 11.08 18.11
C ARG A 68 -12.67 12.18 17.06
N VAL A 69 -12.17 11.94 15.85
CA VAL A 69 -12.26 12.90 14.72
C VAL A 69 -13.71 13.17 14.35
N LEU A 70 -14.54 12.12 14.27
CA LEU A 70 -15.95 12.26 13.91
C LEU A 70 -16.79 12.94 14.99
N ASP A 71 -16.45 12.72 16.26
CA ASP A 71 -17.09 13.39 17.41
C ASP A 71 -16.70 14.87 17.48
N SER A 72 -15.41 15.18 17.31
CA SER A 72 -14.89 16.55 17.33
C SER A 72 -15.33 17.36 16.11
N TYR A 73 -15.45 16.71 14.95
CA TYR A 73 -15.73 17.38 13.67
C TYR A 73 -16.81 16.64 12.85
N PRO A 74 -18.09 16.66 13.26
CA PRO A 74 -19.16 15.95 12.55
C PRO A 74 -19.35 16.42 11.10
N ASN A 75 -18.96 17.67 10.78
CA ASN A 75 -18.99 18.24 9.44
C ASN A 75 -17.95 17.62 8.49
N LEU A 76 -17.02 16.81 8.98
CA LEU A 76 -16.08 16.04 8.14
C LEU A 76 -16.71 14.77 7.55
N ILE A 77 -17.83 14.26 8.09
CA ILE A 77 -18.47 13.04 7.58
C ILE A 77 -18.67 13.07 6.05
N PRO A 78 -19.18 14.15 5.42
CA PRO A 78 -19.31 14.22 3.96
C PRO A 78 -17.99 14.32 3.18
N LEU A 79 -16.89 14.69 3.84
CA LEU A 79 -15.55 14.77 3.26
C LEU A 79 -14.74 13.49 3.47
N LEU A 80 -15.09 12.67 4.46
CA LEU A 80 -14.46 11.36 4.67
C LEU A 80 -15.21 10.24 3.94
N ALA A 81 -16.46 10.48 3.53
CA ALA A 81 -17.27 9.49 2.84
C ALA A 81 -16.77 9.21 1.40
N ASP A 82 -17.10 8.02 0.93
CA ASP A 82 -16.91 7.51 -0.43
C ASP A 82 -15.42 7.54 -0.85
N SER A 83 -15.06 8.39 -1.82
CA SER A 83 -13.68 8.59 -2.25
C SER A 83 -12.93 9.67 -1.47
N GLY A 84 -13.58 10.33 -0.51
CA GLY A 84 -13.03 11.46 0.22
C GLY A 84 -11.76 11.13 1.01
N ILE A 85 -11.71 9.95 1.65
CA ILE A 85 -10.49 9.46 2.33
C ILE A 85 -9.33 9.28 1.34
N SER A 86 -9.55 8.63 0.20
CA SER A 86 -8.50 8.41 -0.81
C SER A 86 -7.93 9.74 -1.32
N ILE A 87 -8.81 10.71 -1.60
CA ILE A 87 -8.39 12.06 -2.00
C ILE A 87 -7.59 12.73 -0.88
N LEU A 88 -8.03 12.65 0.38
CA LEU A 88 -7.32 13.25 1.51
C LEU A 88 -5.98 12.58 1.81
N ILE A 89 -5.85 11.27 1.59
CA ILE A 89 -4.59 10.54 1.72
C ILE A 89 -3.58 11.06 0.69
N SER A 90 -3.98 11.26 -0.58
CA SER A 90 -3.09 11.84 -1.60
C SER A 90 -2.58 13.24 -1.21
N LEU A 91 -3.41 13.99 -0.49
CA LEU A 91 -3.14 15.35 -0.02
C LEU A 91 -2.27 15.41 1.26
N LEU A 92 -1.85 14.28 1.82
CA LEU A 92 -0.79 14.26 2.85
C LEU A 92 0.52 14.85 2.31
N GLU A 93 0.70 14.84 0.98
CA GLU A 93 1.77 15.50 0.26
C GLU A 93 1.16 16.60 -0.66
N ALA A 94 1.96 17.61 -1.00
CA ALA A 94 1.49 18.68 -1.87
C ALA A 94 1.39 18.19 -3.32
N LYS A 95 0.17 18.21 -3.90
CA LYS A 95 -0.11 17.63 -5.22
C LYS A 95 -1.01 18.51 -6.08
N THR A 96 -0.85 18.41 -7.38
CA THR A 96 -1.75 18.97 -8.39
C THR A 96 -3.04 18.14 -8.47
N VAL A 97 -4.06 18.70 -9.11
CA VAL A 97 -5.34 17.99 -9.33
C VAL A 97 -5.16 16.73 -10.18
N ASP A 98 -4.23 16.74 -11.13
CA ASP A 98 -4.01 15.59 -12.02
C ASP A 98 -3.34 14.43 -11.27
N GLU A 99 -2.34 14.71 -10.42
CA GLU A 99 -1.73 13.71 -9.55
C GLU A 99 -2.74 13.12 -8.54
N ILE A 100 -3.61 13.96 -7.96
CA ILE A 100 -4.68 13.50 -7.05
C ILE A 100 -5.68 12.60 -7.78
N THR A 101 -6.03 12.96 -9.02
CA THR A 101 -6.97 12.21 -9.86
C THR A 101 -6.43 10.81 -10.14
N GLU A 102 -5.14 10.72 -10.46
CA GLU A 102 -4.44 9.45 -10.73
C GLU A 102 -4.32 8.58 -9.47
N GLU A 103 -3.82 9.14 -8.36
CA GLU A 103 -3.59 8.35 -7.14
C GLU A 103 -4.88 7.91 -6.44
N ALA A 104 -5.90 8.78 -6.42
CA ALA A 104 -7.18 8.46 -5.77
C ALA A 104 -8.17 7.72 -6.71
N ASP A 105 -7.79 7.45 -7.95
CA ASP A 105 -8.61 6.81 -9.01
C ASP A 105 -10.03 7.38 -9.09
N VAL A 106 -10.12 8.70 -9.30
CA VAL A 106 -11.41 9.40 -9.39
C VAL A 106 -11.42 10.41 -10.53
N LYS A 107 -12.61 10.74 -11.03
CA LYS A 107 -12.77 11.78 -12.05
C LYS A 107 -12.29 13.14 -11.51
N LYS A 108 -11.64 13.92 -12.38
CA LYS A 108 -11.21 15.30 -12.10
C LYS A 108 -12.33 16.19 -11.54
N SER A 109 -13.57 16.01 -12.02
CA SER A 109 -14.76 16.71 -11.51
C SER A 109 -15.05 16.40 -10.04
N THR A 110 -14.82 15.16 -9.61
CA THR A 110 -14.98 14.72 -8.22
C THR A 110 -13.94 15.39 -7.33
N VAL A 111 -12.67 15.44 -7.79
CA VAL A 111 -11.58 16.13 -7.09
C VAL A 111 -11.89 17.62 -6.91
N TYR A 112 -12.31 18.33 -7.97
CA TYR A 112 -12.68 19.75 -7.85
C TYR A 112 -13.86 19.98 -6.90
N ALA A 113 -14.90 19.14 -6.98
CA ALA A 113 -16.06 19.23 -6.09
C ALA A 113 -15.67 18.98 -4.62
N PHE A 114 -14.73 18.06 -4.39
CA PHE A 114 -14.15 17.78 -3.10
C PHE A 114 -13.34 18.97 -2.56
N LEU A 115 -12.34 19.42 -3.32
CA LEU A 115 -11.43 20.52 -2.95
C LEU A 115 -12.22 21.80 -2.64
N LYS A 116 -13.27 22.12 -3.41
CA LYS A 116 -14.15 23.26 -3.14
C LYS A 116 -14.76 23.22 -1.73
N LYS A 117 -15.19 22.03 -1.27
CA LYS A 117 -15.76 21.85 0.08
C LYS A 117 -14.67 21.86 1.15
N ALA A 118 -13.55 21.21 0.91
CA ALA A 118 -12.43 21.11 1.85
C ALA A 118 -11.75 22.47 2.10
N LEU A 119 -11.58 23.29 1.06
CA LEU A 119 -11.06 24.66 1.16
C LEU A 119 -11.98 25.56 1.99
N LYS A 120 -13.31 25.39 1.86
CA LYS A 120 -14.30 26.20 2.60
C LYS A 120 -14.15 26.08 4.12
N ILE A 121 -13.66 24.93 4.60
CA ILE A 121 -13.42 24.69 6.03
C ILE A 121 -11.93 24.69 6.38
N SER A 122 -11.07 25.15 5.46
CA SER A 122 -9.61 25.18 5.63
C SER A 122 -8.97 23.83 5.95
N LEU A 123 -9.62 22.71 5.58
CA LEU A 123 -9.07 21.35 5.71
C LEU A 123 -7.88 21.16 4.77
N VAL A 124 -7.96 21.78 3.59
CA VAL A 124 -6.92 21.79 2.58
C VAL A 124 -6.44 23.22 2.39
N LYS A 125 -5.15 23.39 2.10
CA LYS A 125 -4.53 24.64 1.65
C LYS A 125 -4.15 24.53 0.18
N LYS A 126 -4.10 25.67 -0.51
CA LYS A 126 -3.68 25.78 -1.91
C LYS A 126 -2.49 26.73 -1.98
N ASP A 127 -1.47 26.34 -2.74
CA ASP A 127 -0.31 27.18 -3.09
C ASP A 127 0.00 27.00 -4.57
N GLY A 128 -0.18 28.05 -5.38
CA GLY A 128 -0.18 27.93 -6.84
C GLY A 128 -1.22 26.89 -7.30
N ASP A 129 -0.78 25.86 -8.02
CA ASP A 129 -1.63 24.75 -8.47
C ASP A 129 -1.57 23.51 -7.56
N LEU A 130 -0.79 23.59 -6.48
CA LEU A 130 -0.62 22.51 -5.51
C LEU A 130 -1.64 22.64 -4.37
N TYR A 131 -2.16 21.50 -3.95
CA TYR A 131 -3.06 21.33 -2.82
C TYR A 131 -2.42 20.40 -1.80
N ALA A 132 -2.60 20.71 -0.52
CA ALA A 132 -2.12 19.87 0.57
C ALA A 132 -3.07 19.94 1.76
N LEU A 133 -3.11 18.90 2.57
CA LEU A 133 -3.80 18.90 3.85
C LEU A 133 -3.21 20.00 4.76
N ASN A 134 -4.07 20.74 5.44
CA ASN A 134 -3.64 21.77 6.36
C ASN A 134 -3.38 21.18 7.75
N GLU A 135 -2.28 20.42 7.86
CA GLU A 135 -1.93 19.68 9.09
C GLU A 135 -1.76 20.57 10.32
N LYS A 136 -1.40 21.84 10.14
CA LYS A 136 -1.29 22.80 11.24
C LYS A 136 -2.62 23.02 11.96
N LEU A 137 -3.74 22.98 11.22
CA LEU A 137 -5.09 23.11 11.77
C LEU A 137 -5.75 21.74 12.01
N TRP A 138 -5.38 20.73 11.22
CA TRP A 138 -6.07 19.43 11.17
C TRP A 138 -5.13 18.26 11.45
N GLY A 139 -4.24 18.41 12.44
CA GLY A 139 -3.26 17.39 12.81
C GLY A 139 -3.86 16.03 13.15
N ASP A 140 -4.97 16.01 13.91
CA ASP A 140 -5.68 14.76 14.25
C ASP A 140 -6.22 14.04 13.01
N VAL A 141 -6.65 14.79 11.99
CA VAL A 141 -7.12 14.23 10.72
C VAL A 141 -5.94 13.71 9.92
N ALA A 142 -4.81 14.42 9.88
CA ALA A 142 -3.59 13.96 9.23
C ALA A 142 -3.11 12.63 9.82
N ASP A 143 -3.09 12.52 11.15
CA ASP A 143 -2.72 11.29 11.84
C ASP A 143 -3.68 10.13 11.54
N LEU A 144 -4.99 10.39 11.52
CA LEU A 144 -5.99 9.39 11.13
C LEU A 144 -5.75 8.92 9.69
N LEU A 145 -5.52 9.83 8.75
CA LEU A 145 -5.29 9.50 7.34
C LEU A 145 -4.00 8.70 7.14
N ARG A 146 -2.93 9.03 7.87
CA ARG A 146 -1.69 8.23 7.88
C ARG A 146 -1.95 6.83 8.41
N GLU A 147 -2.68 6.71 9.51
CA GLU A 147 -3.02 5.40 10.06
C GLU A 147 -3.88 4.58 9.10
N ILE A 148 -4.90 5.19 8.46
CA ILE A 148 -5.69 4.51 7.42
C ILE A 148 -4.80 4.08 6.26
N ARG A 149 -3.93 4.97 5.76
CA ARG A 149 -2.98 4.65 4.67
C ARG A 149 -2.07 3.50 5.06
N ASP A 150 -1.56 3.49 6.29
CA ASP A 150 -0.64 2.45 6.77
C ASP A 150 -1.38 1.12 6.95
N VAL A 151 -2.61 1.14 7.49
CA VAL A 151 -3.48 -0.04 7.55
C VAL A 151 -3.81 -0.56 6.15
N GLU A 152 -4.14 0.31 5.20
CA GLU A 152 -4.38 -0.08 3.80
C GLU A 152 -3.13 -0.60 3.10
N ARG A 153 -1.94 -0.12 3.46
CA ARG A 153 -0.66 -0.65 2.97
C ARG A 153 -0.34 -2.01 3.56
N LEU A 154 -0.81 -2.29 4.77
CA LEU A 154 -0.56 -3.55 5.48
C LEU A 154 -1.63 -4.62 5.21
N LEU A 155 -2.87 -4.21 4.92
CA LEU A 155 -4.02 -5.09 4.75
C LEU A 155 -4.53 -4.99 3.30
N ASP A 156 -4.05 -5.87 2.44
CA ASP A 156 -4.74 -6.21 1.21
C ASP A 156 -5.45 -7.56 1.42
N PRO A 157 -6.77 -7.68 1.17
CA PRO A 157 -7.50 -8.92 1.42
C PRO A 157 -6.99 -10.11 0.60
N ARG A 158 -6.25 -9.86 -0.49
CA ARG A 158 -5.62 -10.90 -1.31
C ARG A 158 -4.34 -11.46 -0.68
N VAL A 159 -3.85 -10.84 0.39
CA VAL A 159 -2.57 -11.12 1.03
C VAL A 159 -2.80 -11.72 2.43
N PRO A 160 -2.11 -12.83 2.79
CA PRO A 160 -2.23 -13.41 4.12
C PRO A 160 -1.80 -12.45 5.23
N TYR A 161 -2.36 -12.67 6.42
CA TYR A 161 -1.96 -11.97 7.63
C TYR A 161 -0.44 -12.17 7.91
N ASN A 162 0.21 -11.16 8.48
CA ASN A 162 1.68 -11.09 8.70
C ASN A 162 2.55 -11.04 7.42
N SER A 163 1.97 -10.67 6.27
CA SER A 163 2.76 -10.41 5.06
C SER A 163 3.25 -8.96 4.98
N ILE A 164 4.30 -8.73 4.21
CA ILE A 164 4.78 -7.39 3.83
C ILE A 164 4.52 -7.21 2.34
N ILE A 165 3.74 -6.22 1.94
CA ILE A 165 3.45 -5.91 0.53
C ILE A 165 4.57 -5.01 -0.01
N TYR A 166 5.19 -5.37 -1.14
CA TYR A 166 6.26 -4.57 -1.80
C TYR A 166 5.75 -3.80 -2.99
N TYR A 167 4.83 -4.37 -3.76
CA TYR A 167 4.16 -3.73 -4.88
C TYR A 167 2.69 -4.08 -4.86
N ARG A 168 1.85 -3.13 -5.26
CA ARG A 168 0.42 -3.35 -5.43
C ARG A 168 -0.12 -2.37 -6.45
N ASP A 169 -0.89 -2.91 -7.38
CA ASP A 169 -1.91 -2.18 -8.10
C ASP A 169 -3.27 -2.90 -8.00
N LYS A 170 -4.18 -2.53 -8.88
CA LYS A 170 -5.51 -3.13 -8.98
C LYS A 170 -5.43 -4.63 -9.29
N ASP A 171 -4.59 -5.02 -10.23
CA ASP A 171 -4.58 -6.35 -10.82
C ASP A 171 -3.50 -7.23 -10.17
N GLU A 172 -2.36 -6.65 -9.76
CA GLU A 172 -1.17 -7.37 -9.30
C GLU A 172 -0.71 -6.98 -7.88
N ILE A 173 -0.15 -7.96 -7.15
CA ILE A 173 0.47 -7.75 -5.85
C ILE A 173 1.75 -8.57 -5.73
N ILE A 174 2.78 -7.94 -5.18
CA ILE A 174 3.99 -8.60 -4.71
C ILE A 174 4.06 -8.46 -3.19
N TYR A 175 4.22 -9.57 -2.49
CA TYR A 175 4.35 -9.56 -1.03
C TYR A 175 5.33 -10.63 -0.56
N SER A 176 5.79 -10.53 0.69
CA SER A 176 6.53 -11.60 1.36
C SER A 176 5.77 -12.12 2.55
N ASN A 177 5.88 -13.42 2.81
CA ASN A 177 5.45 -14.03 4.05
C ASN A 177 6.54 -14.93 4.61
N LYS A 178 6.74 -14.86 5.93
CA LYS A 178 7.71 -15.67 6.66
C LYS A 178 7.27 -17.13 6.78
N TYR A 179 5.96 -17.35 6.84
CA TYR A 179 5.34 -18.66 6.79
C TYR A 179 4.99 -18.92 5.33
N ASP A 180 5.22 -20.15 4.84
CA ASP A 180 4.84 -20.48 3.47
C ASP A 180 3.33 -20.19 3.31
N SER A 181 3.02 -19.36 2.32
CA SER A 181 1.68 -18.96 1.95
C SER A 181 1.13 -19.92 0.91
N ASP A 182 -0.09 -20.43 1.14
CA ASP A 182 -0.85 -21.19 0.14
C ASP A 182 -1.52 -20.28 -0.90
N SER A 183 -1.59 -18.96 -0.65
CA SER A 183 -2.02 -17.99 -1.65
C SER A 183 -0.82 -17.45 -2.43
N GLY A 184 -0.97 -17.28 -3.74
CA GLY A 184 0.04 -16.69 -4.63
C GLY A 184 1.13 -17.65 -5.12
N GLU A 185 1.75 -17.29 -6.24
CA GLU A 185 2.88 -18.01 -6.84
C GLU A 185 4.21 -17.45 -6.31
N LYS A 186 5.20 -18.30 -6.02
CA LYS A 186 6.53 -17.82 -5.58
C LYS A 186 7.18 -16.98 -6.68
N THR A 187 7.81 -15.87 -6.31
CA THR A 187 8.39 -14.93 -7.29
C THR A 187 9.65 -14.23 -6.77
N GLY A 188 10.22 -13.34 -7.59
CA GLY A 188 11.35 -12.49 -7.21
C GLY A 188 12.55 -13.29 -6.71
N PHE A 189 13.16 -12.83 -5.61
CA PHE A 189 14.28 -13.53 -4.99
C PHE A 189 13.95 -15.00 -4.65
N SER A 190 12.70 -15.34 -4.33
CA SER A 190 12.34 -16.71 -3.91
C SER A 190 12.37 -17.75 -5.02
N VAL A 191 12.45 -17.35 -6.29
CA VAL A 191 12.59 -18.29 -7.42
C VAL A 191 13.99 -18.30 -8.03
N PHE A 192 14.92 -17.48 -7.53
CA PHE A 192 16.29 -17.42 -8.03
C PHE A 192 17.00 -18.78 -7.96
N GLU A 193 16.69 -19.62 -6.97
CA GLU A 193 17.24 -20.98 -6.88
C GLU A 193 16.80 -21.85 -8.06
N LYS A 194 15.54 -21.76 -8.52
CA LYS A 194 15.07 -22.46 -9.72
C LYS A 194 15.82 -22.01 -10.97
N GLU A 195 16.27 -20.75 -10.96
CA GLU A 195 17.11 -20.14 -11.99
C GLU A 195 18.62 -20.37 -11.77
N GLY A 196 19.00 -21.26 -10.84
CA GLY A 196 20.38 -21.65 -10.58
C GLY A 196 21.20 -20.65 -9.76
N ILE A 197 20.55 -19.77 -8.98
CA ILE A 197 21.20 -18.85 -8.02
C ILE A 197 20.65 -19.16 -6.63
N LYS A 198 21.32 -20.04 -5.89
CA LYS A 198 20.85 -20.50 -4.57
C LYS A 198 21.09 -19.45 -3.50
N ILE A 199 20.03 -18.82 -3.00
CA ILE A 199 20.11 -17.78 -1.97
C ILE A 199 19.30 -18.17 -0.74
N LEU A 200 19.86 -17.89 0.44
CA LEU A 200 19.15 -18.06 1.70
C LEU A 200 18.35 -16.80 2.01
N LEU A 201 17.03 -16.94 2.03
CA LEU A 201 16.11 -15.84 2.34
C LEU A 201 15.44 -16.08 3.70
N PRO A 202 15.25 -15.01 4.51
CA PRO A 202 14.51 -15.12 5.76
C PRO A 202 12.99 -15.20 5.57
N THR A 203 12.51 -14.99 4.35
CA THR A 203 11.09 -14.93 3.97
C THR A 203 10.93 -15.43 2.53
N THR A 204 9.71 -15.85 2.18
CA THR A 204 9.33 -16.18 0.80
C THR A 204 8.56 -15.02 0.17
N TYR A 205 8.87 -14.68 -1.07
CA TYR A 205 8.18 -13.68 -1.89
C TYR A 205 7.18 -14.34 -2.84
N TYR A 206 6.01 -13.73 -2.95
CA TYR A 206 4.86 -14.21 -3.70
C TYR A 206 4.33 -13.13 -4.65
N TYR A 207 3.76 -13.59 -5.75
CA TYR A 207 3.03 -12.83 -6.74
C TYR A 207 1.58 -13.33 -6.78
N TYR A 208 0.66 -12.39 -6.92
CA TYR A 208 -0.73 -12.66 -7.21
C TYR A 208 -1.22 -11.71 -8.30
N SER A 209 -1.97 -12.23 -9.28
CA SER A 209 -2.65 -11.41 -10.29
C SER A 209 -4.08 -11.87 -10.50
N GLU A 210 -5.03 -10.94 -10.44
CA GLU A 210 -6.43 -11.22 -10.79
C GLU A 210 -6.60 -11.35 -12.31
N LYS A 211 -5.79 -10.62 -13.08
CA LYS A 211 -5.90 -10.56 -14.53
C LYS A 211 -5.33 -11.83 -15.17
N GLU A 212 -4.22 -12.34 -14.64
CA GLU A 212 -3.54 -13.51 -15.18
C GLU A 212 -3.13 -14.48 -14.06
N PRO A 213 -4.09 -15.19 -13.41
CA PRO A 213 -3.82 -16.03 -12.23
C PRO A 213 -2.91 -17.24 -12.51
N GLU A 214 -2.84 -17.68 -13.76
CA GLU A 214 -2.08 -18.85 -14.21
C GLU A 214 -0.88 -18.45 -15.10
N LYS A 215 -0.48 -17.17 -15.09
CA LYS A 215 0.66 -16.70 -15.89
C LYS A 215 1.94 -17.35 -15.40
N GLU A 216 2.64 -18.03 -16.30
CA GLU A 216 4.02 -18.44 -16.07
C GLU A 216 4.93 -17.20 -16.09
N LEU A 217 5.65 -16.97 -15.00
CA LEU A 217 6.49 -15.78 -14.84
C LEU A 217 7.76 -15.86 -15.71
N THR A 218 7.98 -14.83 -16.52
CA THR A 218 9.21 -14.67 -17.32
C THR A 218 10.38 -14.22 -16.44
N LYS A 219 11.61 -14.27 -16.97
CA LYS A 219 12.79 -13.75 -16.26
C LYS A 219 12.67 -12.25 -15.98
N GLU A 220 12.04 -11.51 -16.90
CA GLU A 220 11.75 -10.09 -16.73
C GLU A 220 10.75 -9.88 -15.58
N ASP A 221 9.66 -10.65 -15.50
CA ASP A 221 8.69 -10.54 -14.40
C ASP A 221 9.37 -10.80 -13.05
N ILE A 222 10.11 -11.92 -12.95
CA ILE A 222 10.86 -12.30 -11.75
C ILE A 222 11.81 -11.19 -11.33
N PHE A 223 12.55 -10.62 -12.29
CA PHE A 223 13.52 -9.56 -12.01
C PHE A 223 12.85 -8.25 -11.57
N ARG A 224 11.76 -7.85 -12.23
CA ARG A 224 10.95 -6.67 -11.83
C ARG A 224 10.39 -6.83 -10.42
N HIS A 225 9.89 -8.02 -10.07
CA HIS A 225 9.38 -8.27 -8.73
C HIS A 225 10.48 -8.16 -7.66
N ALA A 226 11.69 -8.63 -7.97
CA ALA A 226 12.85 -8.45 -7.09
C ALA A 226 13.30 -6.98 -6.99
N LEU A 227 13.13 -6.18 -8.04
CA LEU A 227 13.39 -4.74 -8.01
C LEU A 227 12.44 -4.00 -7.06
N TYR A 228 11.13 -4.30 -7.08
CA TYR A 228 10.17 -3.71 -6.13
C TYR A 228 10.55 -3.99 -4.66
N VAL A 229 11.07 -5.18 -4.38
CA VAL A 229 11.58 -5.52 -3.05
C VAL A 229 12.80 -4.67 -2.71
N ALA A 230 13.78 -4.57 -3.62
CA ALA A 230 15.02 -3.84 -3.39
C ALA A 230 14.84 -2.31 -3.34
N GLU A 231 13.81 -1.77 -4.00
CA GLU A 231 13.46 -0.36 -3.92
C GLU A 231 12.86 0.00 -2.55
N LYS A 232 11.97 -0.85 -2.04
CA LYS A 232 11.33 -0.64 -0.73
C LYS A 232 12.27 -0.97 0.44
N GLU A 233 13.09 -1.99 0.31
CA GLU A 233 14.05 -2.47 1.32
C GLU A 233 15.45 -2.58 0.72
N PRO A 234 16.12 -1.43 0.46
CA PRO A 234 17.44 -1.43 -0.15
C PRO A 234 18.47 -2.07 0.78
N SER A 235 19.19 -3.05 0.25
CA SER A 235 20.30 -3.69 0.95
C SER A 235 21.38 -4.12 -0.04
N VAL A 236 22.64 -4.06 0.40
CA VAL A 236 23.79 -4.52 -0.38
C VAL A 236 23.58 -5.97 -0.85
N ARG A 237 22.97 -6.81 0.00
CA ARG A 237 22.64 -8.21 -0.33
C ARG A 237 21.65 -8.31 -1.50
N HIS A 238 20.55 -7.55 -1.46
CA HIS A 238 19.58 -7.51 -2.56
C HIS A 238 20.23 -7.06 -3.87
N PHE A 239 21.08 -6.04 -3.81
CA PHE A 239 21.81 -5.55 -4.98
C PHE A 239 22.78 -6.59 -5.56
N ILE A 240 23.50 -7.35 -4.74
CA ILE A 240 24.33 -8.47 -5.21
C ILE A 240 23.47 -9.53 -5.92
N PHE A 241 22.34 -9.91 -5.33
CA PHE A 241 21.44 -10.91 -5.92
C PHE A 241 20.88 -10.42 -7.27
N LEU A 242 20.42 -9.17 -7.33
CA LEU A 242 19.97 -8.55 -8.58
C LEU A 242 21.09 -8.50 -9.62
N ALA A 243 22.31 -8.11 -9.24
CA ALA A 243 23.43 -8.07 -10.17
C ALA A 243 23.76 -9.45 -10.75
N MET A 244 23.78 -10.50 -9.91
CA MET A 244 24.01 -11.88 -10.38
C MET A 244 22.92 -12.34 -11.34
N PHE A 245 21.64 -12.08 -11.02
CA PHE A 245 20.52 -12.44 -11.88
C PHE A 245 20.56 -11.67 -13.20
N TYR A 246 20.83 -10.36 -13.14
CA TYR A 246 20.99 -9.51 -14.32
C TYR A 246 22.11 -10.01 -15.24
N CYS A 247 23.29 -10.30 -14.70
CA CYS A 247 24.42 -10.83 -15.49
C CYS A 247 24.10 -12.19 -16.12
N LYS A 248 23.37 -13.05 -15.40
CA LYS A 248 23.01 -14.39 -15.90
C LYS A 248 22.02 -14.34 -17.06
N PHE A 249 21.06 -13.42 -17.03
CA PHE A 249 19.98 -13.30 -18.01
C PHE A 249 20.02 -11.99 -18.80
N GLU A 250 21.22 -11.44 -18.99
CA GLU A 250 21.38 -10.09 -19.52
C GLU A 250 20.68 -9.87 -20.86
N GLY A 251 20.72 -10.87 -21.76
CA GLY A 251 20.07 -10.78 -23.06
C GLY A 251 18.56 -10.54 -22.98
N GLU A 252 17.91 -11.07 -21.95
CA GLU A 252 16.48 -10.93 -21.67
C GLU A 252 16.17 -9.66 -20.88
N LEU A 253 17.13 -9.12 -20.12
CA LEU A 253 16.92 -8.04 -19.16
C LEU A 253 17.50 -6.68 -19.60
N LYS A 254 18.23 -6.63 -20.71
CA LYS A 254 18.95 -5.44 -21.20
C LYS A 254 18.07 -4.19 -21.38
N ASP A 255 16.79 -4.39 -21.72
CA ASP A 255 15.85 -3.32 -22.06
C ASP A 255 15.11 -2.77 -20.82
N ILE A 256 15.34 -3.34 -19.64
CA ILE A 256 14.76 -2.88 -18.38
C ILE A 256 15.38 -1.53 -18.01
N LYS A 257 14.52 -0.52 -17.88
CA LYS A 257 14.88 0.84 -17.45
C LYS A 257 14.46 1.02 -15.99
N HIS A 258 15.44 1.08 -15.09
CA HIS A 258 15.21 1.26 -13.66
C HIS A 258 16.48 1.81 -13.01
N ASP A 259 16.36 2.76 -12.06
CA ASP A 259 17.52 3.43 -11.44
C ASP A 259 18.48 2.45 -10.77
N ILE A 260 17.96 1.46 -10.04
CA ILE A 260 18.76 0.35 -9.48
C ILE A 260 19.56 -0.37 -10.58
N VAL A 261 18.94 -0.67 -11.73
CA VAL A 261 19.58 -1.39 -12.82
C VAL A 261 20.69 -0.54 -13.45
N GLU A 262 20.44 0.75 -13.67
CA GLU A 262 21.45 1.67 -14.20
C GLU A 262 22.63 1.83 -13.23
N ASN A 263 22.38 1.96 -11.93
CA ASN A 263 23.44 1.98 -10.92
C ASN A 263 24.22 0.66 -10.85
N LEU A 264 23.55 -0.49 -10.98
CA LEU A 264 24.21 -1.78 -11.05
C LEU A 264 25.08 -1.91 -12.30
N LYS A 265 24.64 -1.38 -13.46
CA LYS A 265 25.46 -1.34 -14.67
C LYS A 265 26.74 -0.53 -14.46
N LEU A 266 26.67 0.64 -13.80
CA LEU A 266 27.84 1.45 -13.46
C LEU A 266 28.81 0.67 -12.54
N VAL A 267 28.30 -0.02 -11.53
CA VAL A 267 29.12 -0.88 -10.66
C VAL A 267 29.79 -2.00 -11.45
N LEU A 268 29.08 -2.63 -12.38
CA LEU A 268 29.62 -3.69 -13.25
C LEU A 268 30.68 -3.18 -14.24
N GLN A 269 30.75 -1.85 -14.46
CA GLN A 269 31.80 -1.17 -15.20
C GLN A 269 33.00 -0.77 -14.32
N GLY A 270 32.96 -1.09 -13.03
CA GLY A 270 34.02 -0.76 -12.06
C GLY A 270 33.82 0.57 -11.33
N GLU A 271 32.70 1.27 -11.56
CA GLU A 271 32.42 2.52 -10.84
C GLU A 271 31.98 2.27 -9.39
N ARG A 272 32.30 3.21 -8.51
CA ARG A 272 31.87 3.20 -7.11
C ARG A 272 30.58 4.00 -6.95
N VAL A 273 29.45 3.29 -6.79
CA VAL A 273 28.16 3.91 -6.49
C VAL A 273 27.86 3.81 -4.99
N LYS A 274 27.54 4.95 -4.35
CA LYS A 274 27.28 4.99 -2.91
C LYS A 274 26.06 4.12 -2.54
N GLY A 275 26.23 3.21 -1.59
CA GLY A 275 25.17 2.32 -1.11
C GLY A 275 25.01 1.02 -1.89
N TYR A 276 25.81 0.83 -2.95
CA TYR A 276 25.85 -0.39 -3.76
C TYR A 276 27.08 -1.24 -3.43
N PRO A 277 27.05 -2.56 -3.70
CA PRO A 277 28.23 -3.41 -3.60
C PRO A 277 29.34 -2.99 -4.57
N SER A 278 30.57 -3.44 -4.33
CA SER A 278 31.65 -3.32 -5.30
C SER A 278 31.57 -4.38 -6.39
N PHE A 279 32.26 -4.13 -7.51
CA PHE A 279 32.43 -5.12 -8.57
C PHE A 279 32.99 -6.44 -8.03
N GLU A 280 34.02 -6.37 -7.17
CA GLU A 280 34.66 -7.53 -6.57
C GLU A 280 33.71 -8.33 -5.67
N GLU A 281 32.87 -7.66 -4.87
CA GLU A 281 31.87 -8.32 -4.03
C GLU A 281 30.84 -9.09 -4.88
N ILE A 282 30.39 -8.50 -5.98
CA ILE A 282 29.47 -9.18 -6.91
C ILE A 282 30.18 -10.35 -7.57
N LYS A 283 31.40 -10.15 -8.09
CA LYS A 283 32.18 -11.16 -8.80
C LYS A 283 32.48 -12.38 -7.91
N GLU A 284 32.93 -12.16 -6.68
CA GLU A 284 33.21 -13.24 -5.71
C GLU A 284 31.97 -14.11 -5.49
N LYS A 285 30.78 -13.50 -5.37
CA LYS A 285 29.54 -14.26 -5.22
C LYS A 285 29.10 -14.94 -6.50
N ALA A 286 29.26 -14.29 -7.66
CA ALA A 286 28.89 -14.83 -8.96
C ALA A 286 29.71 -16.08 -9.33
N GLU A 287 31.01 -16.11 -8.98
CA GLU A 287 31.90 -17.24 -9.20
C GLU A 287 31.41 -18.53 -8.52
N ILE A 288 30.80 -18.41 -7.33
CA ILE A 288 30.19 -19.56 -6.59
C ILE A 288 29.11 -20.25 -7.42
N TYR A 289 28.41 -19.50 -8.28
CA TYR A 289 27.30 -19.99 -9.10
C TYR A 289 27.68 -20.18 -10.58
N GLY A 290 28.96 -20.03 -10.93
CA GLY A 290 29.44 -20.15 -12.31
C GLY A 290 28.92 -19.05 -13.24
N ILE A 291 28.57 -17.88 -12.70
CA ILE A 291 28.10 -16.74 -13.48
C ILE A 291 29.32 -15.92 -13.90
N GLU A 292 29.61 -15.87 -15.20
CA GLU A 292 30.70 -15.05 -15.72
C GLU A 292 30.35 -13.56 -15.63
N ILE A 293 31.08 -12.85 -14.77
CA ILE A 293 31.03 -11.38 -14.71
C ILE A 293 32.32 -10.83 -15.28
N LYS A 294 32.20 -10.17 -16.44
CA LYS A 294 33.29 -9.45 -17.09
C LYS A 294 33.19 -7.97 -16.72
N GLU A 295 34.28 -7.40 -16.23
CA GLU A 295 34.40 -5.96 -16.02
C GLU A 295 34.25 -5.28 -17.38
N ARG A 296 33.24 -4.41 -17.51
CA ARG A 296 32.92 -3.76 -18.79
C ARG A 296 33.53 -2.38 -18.79
N LYS A 297 34.72 -2.26 -19.39
CA LYS A 297 35.31 -0.95 -19.66
C LYS A 297 34.62 -0.26 -20.84
#